data_AF-A0A2E3QIH9-F1
#
_entry.id   AF-A0A2E3QIH9-F1
#
_cell.length_a   1.000
_cell.length_b   1.000
_cell.length_c   1.000
_cell.angle_alpha   90.00
_cell.angle_beta   90.00
_cell.angle_gamma   90.00
#
_symmetry.space_group_name_H-M   'P 1'
#
loop_
_entity.id
_entity.type
_entity.pdbx_description
1 polymer ?
#
loop_
_entity_poly.entity_id
_entity_poly.type
_entity_poly.pdbx_seq_one_letter_code
_entity_poly.pdbx_strand_id
1 'polypeptide(L)'
;MCRRKHNTKFTVGGFILSSFIALLGACAPSDLVIEGSVPVPMIKKIPIQIGVYYPDAFLNFVHKETSEEIGDWQIDLGKQNTDFFRSLFGSMFVEAVAIEKWGGDTPDGPITNLQAVLVPRIKKYGFLTPFVSGLGFYSASIEYELTLYDDRGAAILSWAVVGYGKSEGKVFAKEEAVEQATLLAIRDAGARIAIEFDKQEAFKSWFGKLVDAESGGKIEPL
;
A
#
# COMPACT_ATOMS: atom_id res chain seq x y z
N MET A 1 30.06 -76.19 -61.19
CA MET A 1 31.21 -76.77 -60.45
C MET A 1 32.23 -75.66 -60.19
N CYS A 2 32.56 -75.36 -58.92
CA CYS A 2 33.75 -74.60 -58.45
C CYS A 2 33.96 -73.14 -58.95
N ARG A 3 34.53 -72.16 -58.23
CA ARG A 3 34.99 -71.93 -56.84
C ARG A 3 35.46 -70.46 -56.80
N ARG A 4 35.27 -69.77 -55.66
CA ARG A 4 35.96 -68.57 -55.13
C ARG A 4 36.89 -67.71 -56.04
N LYS A 5 36.73 -66.38 -55.95
CA LYS A 5 37.84 -65.45 -55.58
C LYS A 5 37.37 -64.05 -55.14
N HIS A 6 38.14 -63.49 -54.20
CA HIS A 6 38.10 -62.15 -53.58
C HIS A 6 38.23 -60.97 -54.57
N ASN A 7 37.70 -59.78 -54.22
CA ASN A 7 38.46 -58.60 -53.70
C ASN A 7 37.55 -57.34 -53.74
N THR A 8 37.11 -56.77 -52.61
CA THR A 8 37.72 -55.63 -51.88
C THR A 8 38.16 -54.44 -52.73
N LYS A 9 37.34 -53.37 -52.74
CA LYS A 9 37.74 -51.95 -52.62
C LYS A 9 36.53 -51.14 -52.16
N PHE A 10 36.55 -50.57 -50.95
CA PHE A 10 35.82 -49.34 -50.67
C PHE A 10 36.70 -48.44 -49.82
N THR A 11 36.87 -47.25 -50.37
CA THR A 11 37.78 -46.19 -49.93
C THR A 11 36.97 -45.16 -49.15
N VAL A 12 37.67 -44.48 -48.23
CA VAL A 12 37.52 -43.08 -47.79
C VAL A 12 37.24 -42.90 -46.30
N GLY A 13 38.29 -42.38 -45.63
CA GLY A 13 38.30 -41.44 -44.49
C GLY A 13 37.71 -41.92 -43.16
N GLY A 14 38.41 -41.95 -42.02
CA GLY A 14 39.53 -41.14 -41.56
C GLY A 14 39.07 -40.23 -40.41
N PHE A 15 39.66 -40.44 -39.22
CA PHE A 15 39.61 -39.65 -37.95
C PHE A 15 38.38 -39.87 -37.03
N ILE A 16 38.49 -40.67 -35.94
CA ILE A 16 39.19 -40.48 -34.64
C ILE A 16 38.43 -39.53 -33.68
N LEU A 17 37.76 -40.17 -32.70
CA LEU A 17 37.72 -39.88 -31.26
C LEU A 17 37.23 -38.51 -30.77
N SER A 18 36.01 -38.46 -30.21
CA SER A 18 35.76 -37.76 -28.94
C SER A 18 34.44 -38.20 -28.30
N SER A 19 34.54 -38.71 -27.08
CA SER A 19 33.44 -38.90 -26.13
C SER A 19 32.70 -37.58 -25.92
N PHE A 20 31.37 -37.58 -26.03
CA PHE A 20 30.53 -36.55 -25.42
C PHE A 20 29.26 -37.20 -24.88
N ILE A 21 29.29 -37.41 -23.57
CA ILE A 21 28.16 -37.76 -22.71
C ILE A 21 27.05 -36.73 -22.95
N ALA A 22 25.93 -37.18 -23.52
CA ALA A 22 24.70 -36.41 -23.58
C ALA A 22 24.01 -36.51 -22.21
N LEU A 23 24.31 -35.55 -21.33
CA LEU A 23 23.48 -35.25 -20.17
C LEU A 23 22.15 -34.68 -20.68
N LEU A 24 21.12 -35.53 -20.70
CA LEU A 24 19.74 -35.06 -20.76
C LEU A 24 19.42 -34.41 -19.40
N GLY A 25 19.61 -33.10 -19.32
CA GLY A 25 19.14 -32.29 -18.20
C GLY A 25 17.62 -32.34 -18.15
N ALA A 26 17.08 -33.08 -17.19
CA ALA A 26 15.67 -33.06 -16.85
C ALA A 26 15.31 -31.65 -16.33
N CYS A 27 14.55 -30.89 -17.11
CA CYS A 27 13.84 -29.74 -16.58
C CYS A 27 12.63 -30.29 -15.83
N ALA A 28 12.77 -30.51 -14.52
CA ALA A 28 11.63 -30.85 -13.67
C ALA A 28 10.81 -29.57 -13.44
N PRO A 29 9.49 -29.54 -13.72
CA PRO A 29 8.65 -28.45 -13.27
C PRO A 29 8.59 -28.50 -11.74
N SER A 30 8.84 -27.38 -11.09
CA SER A 30 8.60 -27.23 -9.66
C SER A 30 7.10 -27.05 -9.44
N ASP A 31 6.39 -28.17 -9.21
CA ASP A 31 4.99 -28.12 -8.77
C ASP A 31 4.95 -27.62 -7.32
N LEU A 32 4.70 -26.32 -7.17
CA LEU A 32 4.41 -25.73 -5.88
C LEU A 32 2.93 -25.95 -5.56
N VAL A 33 2.63 -27.05 -4.86
CA VAL A 33 1.30 -27.26 -4.28
C VAL A 33 1.25 -26.52 -2.94
N ILE A 34 0.56 -25.38 -2.91
CA ILE A 34 0.27 -24.67 -1.66
C ILE A 34 -0.94 -25.35 -1.01
N GLU A 35 -0.68 -26.37 -0.19
CA GLU A 35 -1.70 -26.91 0.72
C GLU A 35 -1.67 -26.14 2.04
N GLY A 36 -2.65 -25.29 2.22
CA GLY A 36 -2.92 -24.60 3.47
C GLY A 36 -4.29 -23.95 3.41
N SER A 37 -5.16 -24.27 4.36
CA SER A 37 -6.32 -23.44 4.60
C SER A 37 -5.84 -22.14 5.26
N VAL A 38 -6.00 -21.02 4.57
CA VAL A 38 -5.79 -19.71 5.18
C VAL A 38 -6.91 -19.52 6.21
N PRO A 39 -6.59 -19.45 7.52
CA PRO A 39 -7.61 -19.14 8.51
C PRO A 39 -8.20 -17.78 8.16
N VAL A 40 -9.52 -17.67 8.15
CA VAL A 40 -10.22 -16.43 7.77
C VAL A 40 -9.77 -15.33 8.72
N PRO A 41 -9.04 -14.31 8.25
CA PRO A 41 -8.61 -13.21 9.11
C PRO A 41 -9.86 -12.43 9.53
N MET A 42 -10.25 -12.58 10.78
CA MET A 42 -11.28 -11.73 11.36
C MET A 42 -10.62 -10.39 11.66
N ILE A 43 -10.72 -9.43 10.73
CA ILE A 43 -10.35 -8.04 10.98
C ILE A 43 -11.35 -7.52 12.01
N LYS A 44 -11.00 -7.62 13.29
CA LYS A 44 -11.79 -7.03 14.36
C LYS A 44 -11.63 -5.52 14.24
N LYS A 45 -12.75 -4.83 14.07
CA LYS A 45 -12.81 -3.37 14.18
C LYS A 45 -12.27 -2.94 15.54
N ILE A 46 -11.57 -1.83 15.56
CA ILE A 46 -11.15 -1.15 16.79
C ILE A 46 -12.43 -0.67 17.50
N PRO A 47 -12.65 -1.05 18.77
CA PRO A 47 -13.93 -0.86 19.45
C PRO A 47 -14.08 0.56 20.01
N ILE A 48 -13.84 1.57 19.18
CA ILE A 48 -14.04 2.98 19.52
C ILE A 48 -14.84 3.71 18.44
N GLN A 49 -15.49 4.80 18.84
CA GLN A 49 -16.20 5.73 17.97
C GLN A 49 -15.34 6.98 17.80
N ILE A 50 -14.96 7.28 16.55
CA ILE A 50 -14.12 8.44 16.24
C ILE A 50 -14.84 9.44 15.33
N GLY A 51 -14.49 10.71 15.52
CA GLY A 51 -14.68 11.73 14.50
C GLY A 51 -13.53 11.68 13.50
N VAL A 52 -13.82 11.93 12.23
CA VAL A 52 -12.80 12.16 11.21
C VAL A 52 -12.99 13.55 10.64
N TYR A 53 -12.04 14.43 10.91
CA TYR A 53 -12.04 15.77 10.36
C TYR A 53 -11.10 15.82 9.16
N TYR A 54 -11.63 16.16 7.99
CA TYR A 54 -10.86 16.32 6.76
C TYR A 54 -10.57 17.81 6.54
N PRO A 55 -9.33 18.29 6.70
CA PRO A 55 -9.00 19.69 6.47
C PRO A 55 -9.23 20.10 5.02
N ASP A 56 -9.49 21.38 4.76
CA ASP A 56 -9.68 21.89 3.39
C ASP A 56 -8.50 21.58 2.46
N ALA A 57 -7.27 21.64 3.00
CA ALA A 57 -6.06 21.29 2.26
C ALA A 57 -5.99 19.80 1.86
N PHE A 58 -6.72 18.93 2.56
CA PHE A 58 -6.87 17.52 2.20
C PHE A 58 -8.01 17.34 1.19
N LEU A 59 -9.18 17.94 1.45
CA LEU A 59 -10.38 17.86 0.60
C LEU A 59 -10.14 18.41 -0.81
N ASN A 60 -9.36 19.48 -0.91
CA ASN A 60 -9.08 20.21 -2.14
C ASN A 60 -7.61 20.08 -2.56
N PHE A 61 -6.94 18.99 -2.17
CA PHE A 61 -5.53 18.81 -2.53
C PHE A 61 -5.36 18.69 -4.04
N VAL A 62 -4.52 19.55 -4.60
CA VAL A 62 -4.13 19.55 -6.01
C VAL A 62 -2.61 19.63 -6.08
N HIS A 63 -1.98 18.64 -6.70
CA HIS A 63 -0.56 18.71 -7.05
C HIS A 63 -0.40 19.43 -8.38
N LYS A 64 0.54 20.37 -8.45
CA LYS A 64 0.89 21.08 -9.69
C LYS A 64 2.38 21.01 -9.89
N GLU A 65 2.80 20.62 -11.08
CA GLU A 65 4.21 20.51 -11.43
C GLU A 65 4.41 20.87 -12.89
N THR A 66 5.41 21.71 -13.15
CA THR A 66 5.77 22.16 -14.49
C THR A 66 7.27 22.04 -14.64
N SER A 67 7.73 21.33 -15.66
CA SER A 67 9.15 21.28 -16.04
C SER A 67 9.33 21.08 -17.54
N GLU A 68 10.53 21.32 -18.05
CA GLU A 68 10.86 21.09 -19.47
C GLU A 68 10.77 19.60 -19.83
N GLU A 69 11.05 18.72 -18.87
CA GLU A 69 11.12 17.27 -19.06
C GLU A 69 9.76 16.58 -19.11
N ILE A 70 8.78 17.05 -18.33
CA ILE A 70 7.47 16.38 -18.18
C ILE A 70 6.28 17.22 -18.66
N GLY A 71 6.49 18.51 -18.92
CA GLY A 71 5.44 19.47 -19.26
C GLY A 71 4.64 19.92 -18.03
N ASP A 72 3.46 20.48 -18.28
CA ASP A 72 2.53 20.93 -17.25
C ASP A 72 1.65 19.79 -16.75
N TRP A 73 1.60 19.62 -15.43
CA TRP A 73 0.77 18.66 -14.74
C TRP A 73 -0.07 19.32 -13.66
N GLN A 74 -1.33 18.92 -13.61
CA GLN A 74 -2.23 19.17 -12.49
C GLN A 74 -2.91 17.84 -12.14
N ILE A 75 -2.75 17.40 -10.89
CA ILE A 75 -3.31 16.14 -10.41
C ILE A 75 -4.18 16.43 -9.20
N ASP A 76 -5.49 16.32 -9.40
CA ASP A 76 -6.50 16.53 -8.36
C ASP A 76 -6.63 15.26 -7.51
N LEU A 77 -6.16 15.33 -6.26
CA LEU A 77 -6.11 14.17 -5.35
C LEU A 77 -7.16 14.24 -4.24
N GLY A 78 -7.73 15.42 -3.99
CA GLY A 78 -8.57 15.65 -2.82
C GLY A 78 -9.80 14.73 -2.73
N LYS A 79 -10.60 14.63 -3.80
CA LYS A 79 -11.78 13.76 -3.84
C LYS A 79 -11.40 12.28 -3.68
N GLN A 80 -10.43 11.80 -4.47
CA GLN A 80 -10.01 10.40 -4.46
C GLN A 80 -9.48 9.97 -3.07
N ASN A 81 -8.69 10.83 -2.43
CA ASN A 81 -8.19 10.59 -1.08
C ASN A 81 -9.32 10.61 -0.05
N THR A 82 -10.22 11.57 -0.11
CA THR A 82 -11.35 11.68 0.83
C THR A 82 -12.24 10.46 0.78
N ASP A 83 -12.59 9.99 -0.42
CA ASP A 83 -13.42 8.79 -0.59
C ASP A 83 -12.70 7.53 -0.09
N PHE A 84 -11.41 7.40 -0.40
CA PHE A 84 -10.59 6.28 0.06
C PHE A 84 -10.48 6.23 1.58
N PHE A 85 -10.12 7.34 2.22
CA PHE A 85 -9.93 7.41 3.66
C PHE A 85 -11.25 7.24 4.45
N ARG A 86 -12.37 7.69 3.90
CA ARG A 86 -13.71 7.44 4.47
C ARG A 86 -14.01 5.94 4.52
N SER A 87 -13.76 5.24 3.42
CA SER A 87 -13.93 3.79 3.36
C SER A 87 -12.96 3.07 4.31
N LEU A 88 -11.68 3.47 4.31
CA LEU A 88 -10.64 2.90 5.15
C LEU A 88 -11.01 3.00 6.64
N PHE A 89 -11.27 4.20 7.15
CA PHE A 89 -11.60 4.38 8.56
C PHE A 89 -12.96 3.76 8.94
N GLY A 90 -13.96 3.81 8.05
CA GLY A 90 -15.22 3.11 8.26
C GLY A 90 -15.07 1.58 8.37
N SER A 91 -14.00 1.01 7.80
CA SER A 91 -13.66 -0.41 7.92
C SER A 91 -12.82 -0.73 9.17
N MET A 92 -12.02 0.23 9.66
CA MET A 92 -11.10 0.05 10.79
C MET A 92 -11.77 0.20 12.16
N PHE A 93 -12.72 1.13 12.30
CA PHE A 93 -13.35 1.45 13.59
C PHE A 93 -14.79 0.95 13.65
N VAL A 94 -15.31 0.73 14.87
CA VAL A 94 -16.75 0.46 15.07
C VAL A 94 -17.58 1.56 14.42
N GLU A 95 -17.19 2.81 14.66
CA GLU A 95 -17.78 3.97 14.01
C GLU A 95 -16.72 5.01 13.68
N ALA A 96 -16.80 5.55 12.47
CA ALA A 96 -15.98 6.68 12.02
C ALA A 96 -16.90 7.66 11.30
N VAL A 97 -17.20 8.78 11.95
CA VAL A 97 -18.13 9.80 11.43
C VAL A 97 -17.34 10.99 10.92
N ALA A 98 -17.60 11.41 9.69
CA ALA A 98 -17.04 12.67 9.19
C ALA A 98 -17.63 13.85 9.97
N ILE A 99 -16.77 14.70 10.53
CA ILE A 99 -17.18 15.91 11.25
C ILE A 99 -16.79 17.15 10.45
N GLU A 100 -17.68 18.16 10.45
CA GLU A 100 -17.48 19.39 9.69
C GLU A 100 -16.62 20.42 10.43
N LYS A 101 -16.63 20.37 11.76
CA LYS A 101 -15.92 21.32 12.62
C LYS A 101 -14.99 20.58 13.56
N TRP A 102 -13.76 21.04 13.57
CA TRP A 102 -12.72 20.65 14.50
C TRP A 102 -11.90 21.91 14.79
N GLY A 103 -11.73 22.26 16.06
CA GLY A 103 -10.99 23.46 16.47
C GLY A 103 -9.47 23.40 16.21
N GLY A 104 -8.99 22.32 15.59
CA GLY A 104 -7.59 22.15 15.20
C GLY A 104 -6.73 21.63 16.35
N ASP A 105 -5.65 22.35 16.66
CA ASP A 105 -4.78 22.14 17.83
C ASP A 105 -5.32 22.85 19.08
N THR A 106 -6.47 23.52 18.94
CA THR A 106 -7.18 24.23 20.01
C THR A 106 -8.57 23.62 20.18
N PRO A 107 -8.97 23.17 21.38
CA PRO A 107 -10.24 22.46 21.55
C PRO A 107 -11.42 23.44 21.50
N ASP A 108 -12.20 23.44 20.43
CA ASP A 108 -13.52 24.10 20.41
C ASP A 108 -14.56 23.17 21.04
N GLY A 109 -14.46 23.06 22.37
CA GLY A 109 -15.40 22.33 23.20
C GLY A 109 -15.42 20.80 22.99
N PRO A 110 -16.01 20.05 23.94
CA PRO A 110 -16.11 18.61 23.82
C PRO A 110 -16.99 18.23 22.63
N ILE A 111 -16.50 17.34 21.75
CA ILE A 111 -17.37 16.66 20.80
C ILE A 111 -18.13 15.59 21.57
N THR A 112 -19.41 15.83 21.81
CA THR A 112 -20.27 14.87 22.52
C THR A 112 -20.35 13.56 21.74
N ASN A 113 -20.13 12.44 22.42
CA ASN A 113 -20.24 11.05 21.93
C ASN A 113 -19.08 10.50 21.07
N LEU A 114 -17.96 11.22 20.92
CA LEU A 114 -16.77 10.69 20.24
C LEU A 114 -15.61 10.56 21.24
N GLN A 115 -14.85 9.47 21.16
CA GLN A 115 -13.71 9.21 22.05
C GLN A 115 -12.41 9.84 21.54
N ALA A 116 -12.32 10.09 20.23
CA ALA A 116 -11.16 10.71 19.60
C ALA A 116 -11.53 11.36 18.26
N VAL A 117 -10.65 12.25 17.78
CA VAL A 117 -10.74 12.84 16.44
C VAL A 117 -9.49 12.53 15.64
N LEU A 118 -9.68 11.94 14.47
CA LEU A 118 -8.62 11.63 13.51
C LEU A 118 -8.58 12.68 12.40
N VAL A 119 -7.39 13.20 12.13
CA VAL A 119 -7.14 14.23 11.11
C VAL A 119 -6.07 13.73 10.14
N PRO A 120 -6.46 13.31 8.91
CA PRO A 120 -5.50 12.97 7.86
C PRO A 120 -5.02 14.24 7.14
N ARG A 121 -3.73 14.28 6.80
CA ARG A 121 -3.11 15.32 5.97
C ARG A 121 -2.26 14.68 4.88
N ILE A 122 -2.22 15.30 3.70
CA ILE A 122 -1.22 14.97 2.67
C ILE A 122 -0.04 15.90 2.92
N LYS A 123 1.13 15.33 3.23
CA LYS A 123 2.37 16.08 3.50
C LYS A 123 3.18 16.27 2.23
N LYS A 124 3.24 15.22 1.42
CA LYS A 124 4.02 15.22 0.19
C LYS A 124 3.39 14.30 -0.84
N TYR A 125 3.44 14.72 -2.09
CA TYR A 125 3.15 13.89 -3.24
C TYR A 125 4.23 14.12 -4.29
N GLY A 126 4.53 13.08 -5.06
CA GLY A 126 5.40 13.20 -6.22
C GLY A 126 5.27 11.98 -7.12
N PHE A 127 5.54 12.18 -8.40
CA PHE A 127 5.59 11.12 -9.39
C PHE A 127 6.86 11.24 -10.21
N LEU A 128 7.27 10.12 -10.82
CA LEU A 128 8.38 10.09 -11.75
C LEU A 128 7.96 9.36 -13.03
N THR A 129 8.31 9.94 -14.16
CA THR A 129 8.16 9.31 -15.47
C THR A 129 9.40 8.45 -15.78
N PRO A 130 9.30 7.50 -16.73
CA PRO A 130 10.46 6.76 -17.22
C PRO A 130 11.58 7.67 -17.73
N PHE A 131 11.22 8.78 -18.36
CA PHE A 131 12.16 9.74 -18.91
C PHE A 131 13.00 10.42 -17.82
N VAL A 132 12.35 10.86 -16.73
CA VAL A 132 13.03 11.56 -15.61
C VAL A 132 13.83 10.59 -14.75
N SER A 133 13.26 9.43 -14.42
CA SER A 133 13.90 8.47 -13.51
C SER A 133 14.98 7.59 -14.17
N GLY A 134 14.96 7.47 -15.49
CA GLY A 134 15.73 6.46 -16.23
C GLY A 134 15.24 5.02 -16.00
N LEU A 135 14.14 4.83 -15.28
CA LEU A 135 13.54 3.53 -15.00
C LEU A 135 12.49 3.19 -16.06
N GLY A 136 12.27 1.91 -16.36
CA GLY A 136 11.31 1.48 -17.38
C GLY A 136 9.82 1.60 -16.98
N PHE A 137 9.47 2.41 -15.98
CA PHE A 137 8.11 2.48 -15.43
C PHE A 137 7.80 3.85 -14.82
N TYR A 138 6.51 4.13 -14.65
CA TYR A 138 6.03 5.31 -13.91
C TYR A 138 5.91 4.95 -12.43
N SER A 139 6.19 5.91 -11.56
CA SER A 139 6.06 5.71 -10.12
C SER A 139 5.42 6.92 -9.46
N ALA A 140 4.74 6.69 -8.34
CA ALA A 140 4.20 7.72 -7.49
C ALA A 140 4.50 7.39 -6.02
N SER A 141 4.66 8.44 -5.23
CA SER A 141 4.75 8.37 -3.78
C SER A 141 3.84 9.40 -3.16
N ILE A 142 3.16 9.02 -2.09
CA ILE A 142 2.34 9.93 -1.30
C ILE A 142 2.63 9.72 0.18
N GLU A 143 2.92 10.79 0.88
CA GLU A 143 3.15 10.82 2.32
C GLU A 143 1.94 11.45 2.99
N TYR A 144 1.33 10.69 3.89
CA TYR A 144 0.28 11.17 4.78
C TYR A 144 0.83 11.37 6.18
N GLU A 145 0.21 12.30 6.91
CA GLU A 145 0.32 12.42 8.36
C GLU A 145 -1.06 12.18 8.96
N LEU A 146 -1.15 11.23 9.88
CA LEU A 146 -2.35 10.94 10.65
C LEU A 146 -2.15 11.45 12.06
N THR A 147 -2.96 12.44 12.46
CA THR A 147 -2.96 12.93 13.83
C THR A 147 -4.26 12.51 14.51
N LEU A 148 -4.15 11.84 15.65
CA LEU A 148 -5.26 11.47 16.51
C LEU A 148 -5.25 12.37 17.75
N TYR A 149 -6.40 12.95 18.07
CA TYR A 149 -6.61 13.79 19.26
C TYR A 149 -7.62 13.13 20.19
N ASP A 150 -7.48 13.34 21.50
CA ASP A 150 -8.49 12.94 22.48
C ASP A 150 -9.72 13.87 22.41
N ASP A 151 -10.75 13.53 23.18
CA ASP A 151 -12.00 14.29 23.34
C ASP A 151 -11.81 15.73 23.88
N ARG A 152 -10.62 16.04 24.38
CA ARG A 152 -10.21 17.37 24.86
C ARG A 152 -9.23 18.07 23.92
N GLY A 153 -8.98 17.53 22.73
CA GLY A 153 -8.09 18.12 21.73
C GLY A 153 -6.60 17.93 22.00
N ALA A 154 -6.19 17.08 22.94
CA ALA A 154 -4.79 16.75 23.15
C ALA A 154 -4.33 15.71 22.12
N ALA A 155 -3.19 15.93 21.47
CA ALA A 155 -2.63 14.98 20.52
C ALA A 155 -2.22 13.67 21.22
N ILE A 156 -2.80 12.56 20.77
CA ILE A 156 -2.48 11.18 21.18
C ILE A 156 -1.34 10.63 20.33
N LEU A 157 -1.46 10.78 19.01
CA LEU A 157 -0.56 10.20 18.02
C LEU A 157 -0.40 11.19 16.86
N SER A 158 0.82 11.33 16.34
CA SER A 158 1.07 11.90 15.02
C SER A 158 1.99 10.93 14.28
N TRP A 159 1.51 10.37 13.18
CA TRP A 159 2.19 9.28 12.47
C TRP A 159 2.25 9.54 10.97
N ALA A 160 3.47 9.54 10.42
CA ALA A 160 3.70 9.67 8.99
C ALA A 160 3.72 8.29 8.31
N VAL A 161 3.00 8.18 7.18
CA VAL A 161 2.93 6.95 6.38
C VAL A 161 3.17 7.30 4.92
N VAL A 162 4.13 6.63 4.29
CA VAL A 162 4.40 6.77 2.86
C VAL A 162 3.87 5.54 2.13
N GLY A 163 3.10 5.80 1.08
CA GLY A 163 2.68 4.78 0.11
C GLY A 163 3.44 4.92 -1.20
N TYR A 164 3.75 3.80 -1.82
CA TYR A 164 4.43 3.73 -3.11
C TYR A 164 3.62 2.97 -4.14
N GLY A 165 3.65 3.44 -5.38
CA GLY A 165 2.98 2.78 -6.48
C GLY A 165 3.81 2.84 -7.75
N LYS A 166 3.64 1.80 -8.57
CA LYS A 166 4.33 1.62 -9.84
C LYS A 166 3.31 1.17 -10.89
N SER A 167 3.42 1.73 -12.08
CA SER A 167 2.65 1.28 -13.23
C SER A 167 3.55 1.15 -14.46
N GLU A 168 3.22 0.16 -15.28
CA GLU A 168 3.79 0.03 -16.62
C GLU A 168 2.88 0.78 -17.59
N GLY A 169 3.47 1.58 -18.48
CA GLY A 169 2.71 2.43 -19.39
C GLY A 169 3.50 2.73 -20.65
N LYS A 170 2.79 2.87 -21.78
CA LYS A 170 3.38 3.38 -23.02
C LYS A 170 3.55 4.89 -22.93
N VAL A 171 4.50 5.45 -23.68
CA VAL A 171 4.79 6.90 -23.70
C VAL A 171 3.56 7.75 -24.03
N PHE A 172 2.62 7.23 -24.84
CA PHE A 172 1.39 7.93 -25.25
C PHE A 172 0.23 7.83 -24.25
N ALA A 173 0.41 7.13 -23.13
CA ALA A 173 -0.61 6.95 -22.07
C ALA A 173 0.01 7.31 -20.71
N LYS A 174 0.70 8.45 -20.67
CA LYS A 174 1.48 8.88 -19.49
C LYS A 174 0.55 9.28 -18.34
N GLU A 175 -0.57 9.93 -18.65
CA GLU A 175 -1.58 10.35 -17.68
C GLU A 175 -2.20 9.15 -16.98
N GLU A 176 -2.65 8.14 -17.73
CA GLU A 176 -3.23 6.92 -17.17
C GLU A 176 -2.19 6.15 -16.36
N ALA A 177 -0.94 6.11 -16.80
CA ALA A 177 0.13 5.44 -16.05
C ALA A 177 0.39 6.14 -14.71
N VAL A 178 0.51 7.47 -14.69
CA VAL A 178 0.68 8.24 -13.45
C VAL A 178 -0.54 8.08 -12.53
N GLU A 179 -1.75 8.07 -13.07
CA GLU A 179 -2.98 7.79 -12.32
C GLU A 179 -2.92 6.40 -11.66
N GLN A 180 -2.61 5.35 -12.41
CA GLN A 180 -2.50 4.00 -11.86
C GLN A 180 -1.40 3.87 -10.80
N ALA A 181 -0.23 4.48 -11.02
CA ALA A 181 0.83 4.51 -10.02
C ALA A 181 0.37 5.24 -8.75
N THR A 182 -0.38 6.33 -8.90
CA THR A 182 -0.92 7.09 -7.77
C THR A 182 -1.95 6.31 -6.98
N LEU A 183 -2.91 5.66 -7.64
CA LEU A 183 -3.90 4.80 -6.99
C LEU A 183 -3.24 3.67 -6.20
N LEU A 184 -2.17 3.07 -6.75
CA LEU A 184 -1.39 2.06 -6.06
C LEU A 184 -0.64 2.61 -4.84
N ALA A 185 -0.11 3.84 -4.92
CA ALA A 185 0.53 4.50 -3.79
C ALA A 185 -0.47 4.78 -2.66
N ILE A 186 -1.67 5.29 -2.98
CA ILE A 186 -2.75 5.49 -2.00
C ILE A 186 -3.13 4.16 -1.34
N ARG A 187 -3.27 3.09 -2.14
CA ARG A 187 -3.60 1.75 -1.64
C ARG A 187 -2.51 1.18 -0.73
N ASP A 188 -1.23 1.34 -1.07
CA ASP A 188 -0.10 0.90 -0.25
C ASP A 188 -0.08 1.61 1.11
N ALA A 189 -0.25 2.94 1.12
CA ALA A 189 -0.37 3.70 2.37
C ALA A 189 -1.56 3.23 3.21
N GLY A 190 -2.73 3.05 2.59
CA GLY A 190 -3.93 2.58 3.29
C GLY A 190 -3.76 1.17 3.88
N ALA A 191 -3.07 0.27 3.19
CA ALA A 191 -2.76 -1.06 3.72
C ALA A 191 -1.86 -0.98 4.96
N ARG A 192 -0.81 -0.16 4.92
CA ARG A 192 0.05 0.09 6.09
C ARG A 192 -0.74 0.66 7.26
N ILE A 193 -1.59 1.65 6.99
CA ILE A 193 -2.48 2.24 8.01
C ILE A 193 -3.38 1.18 8.64
N ALA A 194 -4.05 0.36 7.83
CA ALA A 194 -4.93 -0.70 8.34
C ALA A 194 -4.20 -1.75 9.19
N ILE A 195 -2.91 -1.99 8.91
CA ILE A 195 -2.11 -3.04 9.57
C ILE A 195 -1.38 -2.52 10.81
N GLU A 196 -1.00 -1.25 10.83
CA GLU A 196 -0.04 -0.71 11.81
C GLU A 196 -0.62 0.38 12.72
N PHE A 197 -1.80 0.93 12.43
CA PHE A 197 -2.39 2.00 13.23
C PHE A 197 -2.58 1.61 14.70
N ASP A 198 -3.19 0.46 14.96
CA ASP A 198 -3.42 -0.06 16.32
C ASP A 198 -2.14 -0.57 17.00
N LYS A 199 -1.06 -0.72 16.22
CA LYS A 199 0.25 -1.13 16.72
C LYS A 199 1.10 0.05 17.19
N GLN A 200 0.72 1.28 16.86
CA GLN A 200 1.43 2.47 17.32
C GLN A 200 1.43 2.53 18.86
N GLU A 201 2.61 2.66 19.47
CA GLU A 201 2.75 2.59 20.93
C GLU A 201 1.94 3.68 21.66
N ALA A 202 1.87 4.88 21.07
CA ALA A 202 1.07 5.97 21.62
C ALA A 202 -0.44 5.65 21.58
N PHE A 203 -0.92 5.05 20.48
CA PHE A 203 -2.30 4.60 20.38
C PHE A 203 -2.59 3.48 21.39
N LYS A 204 -1.75 2.44 21.49
CA LYS A 204 -1.92 1.36 22.47
C LYS A 204 -1.99 1.88 23.90
N SER A 205 -1.09 2.81 24.25
CA SER A 205 -1.04 3.39 25.60
C SER A 205 -2.32 4.16 25.93
N TRP A 206 -2.81 4.97 25.00
CA TRP A 206 -4.06 5.71 25.18
C TRP A 206 -5.28 4.78 25.22
N PHE A 207 -5.36 3.85 24.27
CA PHE A 207 -6.47 2.91 24.16
C PHE A 207 -6.58 1.99 25.40
N GLY A 208 -5.45 1.54 25.95
CA GLY A 208 -5.44 0.77 27.21
C GLY A 208 -6.04 1.54 28.38
N LYS A 209 -5.68 2.83 28.53
CA LYS A 209 -6.26 3.69 29.58
C LYS A 209 -7.75 3.92 29.39
N LEU A 210 -8.20 4.05 28.14
CA LEU A 210 -9.63 4.20 27.82
C LEU A 210 -10.42 2.96 28.26
N VAL A 211 -9.92 1.76 27.92
CA VAL A 211 -10.55 0.48 28.30
C VAL A 211 -10.56 0.29 29.82
N ASP A 212 -9.46 0.61 30.51
CA ASP A 212 -9.39 0.51 31.97
C ASP A 212 -10.40 1.44 32.65
N ALA A 213 -10.55 2.68 32.16
CA ALA A 213 -11.53 3.63 32.68
C ALA A 213 -12.99 3.16 32.50
N GLU A 214 -13.31 2.54 31.36
CA GLU A 214 -14.64 1.98 31.09
C GLU A 214 -14.93 0.73 31.96
N SER A 215 -13.90 -0.06 32.29
CA SER A 215 -14.05 -1.25 33.15
C SER A 215 -14.14 -0.93 34.64
N GLY A 216 -13.46 0.13 35.10
CA GLY A 216 -13.49 0.59 36.49
C GLY A 216 -14.78 1.29 36.93
N GLY A 217 -15.67 1.63 35.99
CA GLY A 217 -16.99 2.21 36.26
C GLY A 217 -18.09 1.21 36.63
N LYS A 218 -17.84 -0.10 36.52
CA LYS A 218 -18.76 -1.16 36.94
C LYS A 218 -18.42 -1.67 38.35
N ILE A 219 -18.63 -0.83 39.36
CA ILE A 219 -18.73 -1.29 40.75
C ILE A 219 -20.19 -1.17 41.15
N GLU A 220 -20.96 -2.23 40.91
CA GLU A 220 -22.30 -2.38 41.49
C GLU A 220 -22.10 -2.90 42.92
N PRO A 221 -22.47 -2.13 43.98
CA PRO A 221 -22.43 -2.66 45.33
C PRO A 221 -23.59 -3.65 45.53
N LEU A 222 -23.27 -4.73 46.24
CA LEU A 222 -24.18 -5.78 46.72
C LEU A 222 -25.46 -5.25 47.37
#